data_AF-U5MWU2-F1
#
_entry.id   AF-U5MWU2-F1
#
_cell.length_a   1.000
_cell.length_b   1.000
_cell.length_c   1.000
_cell.angle_alpha   90.00
_cell.angle_beta   90.00
_cell.angle_gamma   90.00
#
_symmetry.space_group_name_H-M   'P 1'
#
loop_
_entity.id
_entity.type
_entity.pdbx_description
1 polymer ?
#
loop_
_entity_poly.entity_id
_entity_poly.type
_entity_poly.pdbx_seq_one_letter_code
_entity_poly.pdbx_strand_id
1 'polypeptide(L)'
;MIKKFIIASLATVLTVGPCLPAVTAEAAVNSDKYLGQTVDSNGKYQGWYKFSDGSWGYYIDYGKLVKNVWVNEPDGDYGIGADGKMVTGWFPNAIDNKWYYFQSDGKASKGWLQSDGLWYYMDNKGAMLTGWQKINERWYYFDTTTGVMASNIKVDGYYLSADGSLQ
;
A
#
# COMPACT_ATOMS: atom_id res chain seq x y z
N MET A 1 -22.25 24.26 52.79
CA MET A 1 -22.22 23.18 51.77
C MET A 1 -22.21 23.88 50.43
N ILE A 2 -21.22 23.76 49.55
CA ILE A 2 -20.84 22.56 48.78
C ILE A 2 -19.34 22.69 48.39
N LYS A 3 -18.69 21.53 48.29
CA LYS A 3 -17.25 21.30 48.15
C LYS A 3 -16.68 21.70 46.78
N LYS A 4 -15.41 22.13 46.83
CA LYS A 4 -14.39 22.10 45.77
C LYS A 4 -14.04 20.64 45.42
N PHE A 5 -13.87 20.27 44.15
CA PHE A 5 -12.99 19.18 43.73
C PHE A 5 -12.38 19.44 42.34
N ILE A 6 -11.22 18.83 42.16
CA ILE A 6 -10.11 19.13 41.25
C ILE A 6 -10.00 17.99 40.21
N ILE A 7 -9.69 18.35 38.95
CA ILE A 7 -8.99 17.64 37.84
C ILE A 7 -9.28 16.14 37.59
N ALA A 8 -9.60 15.81 36.33
CA ALA A 8 -9.08 14.61 35.67
C ALA A 8 -8.96 14.84 34.15
N SER A 9 -7.71 14.94 33.66
CA SER A 9 -7.37 14.68 32.26
C SER A 9 -7.40 13.17 32.05
N LEU A 10 -8.10 12.69 31.03
CA LEU A 10 -7.95 11.34 30.53
C LEU A 10 -8.06 11.39 29.00
N ALA A 11 -6.94 11.19 28.31
CA ALA A 11 -6.92 10.93 26.88
C ALA A 11 -7.57 9.56 26.64
N THR A 12 -8.73 9.54 25.99
CA THR A 12 -9.32 8.29 25.53
C THR A 12 -8.71 7.93 24.18
N VAL A 13 -7.92 6.86 24.21
CA VAL A 13 -7.44 6.13 23.04
C VAL A 13 -8.66 5.70 22.20
N LEU A 14 -8.78 6.16 20.95
CA LEU A 14 -9.71 5.54 20.00
C LEU A 14 -9.09 4.21 19.55
N THR A 15 -9.49 3.12 20.19
CA THR A 15 -9.32 1.78 19.61
C THR A 15 -10.51 1.52 18.70
N VAL A 16 -10.32 1.62 17.37
CA VAL A 16 -11.31 1.08 16.43
C VAL A 16 -11.09 -0.43 16.32
N GLY A 17 -11.84 -1.18 17.14
CA GLY A 17 -12.07 -2.61 16.93
C GLY A 17 -13.15 -2.85 15.86
N PRO A 18 -13.20 -4.04 15.23
CA PRO A 18 -13.88 -4.25 13.97
C PRO A 18 -15.40 -4.28 14.18
N CYS A 19 -16.15 -3.66 13.28
CA CYS A 19 -17.60 -3.84 13.22
C CYS A 19 -18.00 -4.36 11.83
N LEU A 20 -18.28 -5.66 11.77
CA LEU A 20 -19.09 -6.31 10.73
C LEU A 20 -20.51 -6.48 11.30
N PRO A 21 -21.56 -6.46 10.46
CA PRO A 21 -22.03 -7.71 9.87
C PRO A 21 -22.38 -7.66 8.38
N ALA A 22 -22.52 -8.86 7.83
CA ALA A 22 -22.63 -9.27 6.44
C ALA A 22 -23.71 -8.57 5.58
N VAL A 23 -23.32 -8.20 4.36
CA VAL A 23 -24.23 -8.19 3.20
C VAL A 23 -23.85 -9.39 2.33
N THR A 24 -24.79 -10.31 2.16
CA THR A 24 -24.69 -11.44 1.24
C THR A 24 -24.75 -10.91 -0.19
N ALA A 25 -23.66 -11.05 -0.94
CA ALA A 25 -23.69 -10.97 -2.40
C ALA A 25 -22.77 -12.06 -2.96
N GLU A 26 -23.39 -13.00 -3.67
CA GLU A 26 -22.73 -13.99 -4.51
C GLU A 26 -21.80 -13.33 -5.53
N ALA A 27 -20.78 -14.08 -5.90
CA ALA A 27 -19.60 -13.67 -6.66
C ALA A 27 -19.89 -12.95 -7.98
N ALA A 28 -19.10 -11.92 -8.27
CA ALA A 28 -18.79 -11.50 -9.63
C ALA A 28 -17.29 -11.22 -9.75
N VAL A 29 -16.62 -12.08 -10.53
CA VAL A 29 -15.27 -11.86 -11.06
C VAL A 29 -15.42 -10.95 -12.28
N ASN A 30 -15.37 -9.62 -12.11
CA ASN A 30 -15.07 -8.64 -13.17
C ASN A 30 -14.98 -7.20 -12.63
N SER A 31 -14.32 -6.33 -13.39
CA SER A 31 -13.76 -4.99 -13.15
C SER A 31 -14.52 -3.88 -12.38
N ASP A 32 -15.66 -4.14 -11.73
CA ASP A 32 -16.53 -3.11 -11.14
C ASP A 32 -16.69 -3.22 -9.60
N LYS A 33 -15.77 -3.93 -8.93
CA LYS A 33 -15.82 -4.30 -7.51
C LYS A 33 -16.02 -3.14 -6.51
N TYR A 34 -15.81 -1.90 -6.92
CA TYR A 34 -15.76 -0.75 -6.02
C TYR A 34 -16.91 0.27 -6.19
N LEU A 35 -17.97 -0.07 -6.94
CA LEU A 35 -19.21 0.71 -6.97
C LEU A 35 -20.09 0.43 -5.74
N GLY A 36 -19.52 0.59 -4.55
CA GLY A 36 -20.22 0.48 -3.27
C GLY A 36 -20.60 1.86 -2.74
N GLN A 37 -21.54 2.53 -3.40
CA GLN A 37 -22.04 3.86 -3.06
C GLN A 37 -22.74 3.85 -1.70
N THR A 38 -21.98 3.94 -0.60
CA THR A 38 -22.58 4.33 0.69
C THR A 38 -22.69 5.84 0.68
N VAL A 39 -23.90 6.29 0.37
CA VAL A 39 -24.29 7.68 0.31
C VAL A 39 -25.05 7.96 1.60
N ASP A 40 -24.64 8.98 2.35
CA ASP A 40 -25.47 9.45 3.47
C ASP A 40 -26.79 10.06 2.96
N SER A 41 -27.70 10.40 3.88
CA SER A 41 -28.99 11.03 3.56
C SER A 41 -28.87 12.37 2.82
N ASN A 42 -27.66 12.93 2.71
CA ASN A 42 -27.36 14.22 2.10
C ASN A 42 -26.58 14.07 0.78
N GLY A 43 -26.39 12.85 0.27
CA GLY A 43 -25.70 12.63 -0.99
C GLY A 43 -24.17 12.50 -0.86
N LYS A 44 -23.62 12.31 0.34
CA LYS A 44 -22.18 12.37 0.62
C LYS A 44 -21.55 10.96 0.66
N TYR A 45 -20.47 10.75 -0.11
CA TYR A 45 -19.90 9.43 -0.44
C TYR A 45 -18.78 8.97 0.48
N GLN A 46 -18.65 7.67 0.72
CA GLN A 46 -17.44 7.07 1.32
C GLN A 46 -16.95 5.87 0.49
N GLY A 47 -15.66 5.58 0.59
CA GLY A 47 -14.97 4.54 -0.17
C GLY A 47 -14.46 5.02 -1.52
N TRP A 48 -14.21 4.05 -2.40
CA TRP A 48 -13.67 4.26 -3.74
C TRP A 48 -14.64 5.04 -4.64
N TYR A 49 -14.07 5.96 -5.43
CA TYR A 49 -14.80 6.77 -6.40
C TYR A 49 -14.02 6.85 -7.71
N LYS A 50 -14.69 6.62 -8.83
CA LYS A 50 -14.10 6.79 -10.16
C LYS A 50 -14.41 8.18 -10.70
N PHE A 51 -13.38 8.99 -10.88
CA PHE A 51 -13.48 10.31 -11.47
C PHE A 51 -13.83 10.22 -12.96
N SER A 52 -14.32 11.33 -13.53
CA SER A 52 -14.72 11.42 -14.94
C SER A 52 -13.56 11.20 -15.92
N ASP A 53 -12.32 11.42 -15.48
CA ASP A 53 -11.10 11.13 -16.24
C ASP A 53 -10.69 9.64 -16.18
N GLY A 54 -11.48 8.80 -15.48
CA GLY A 54 -11.25 7.38 -15.33
C GLY A 54 -10.32 7.01 -14.17
N SER A 55 -9.67 7.98 -13.51
CA SER A 55 -8.86 7.72 -12.33
C SER A 55 -9.72 7.41 -11.11
N TRP A 56 -9.13 6.73 -10.12
CA TRP A 56 -9.80 6.38 -8.87
C TRP A 56 -9.34 7.29 -7.74
N GLY A 57 -10.22 7.59 -6.78
CA GLY A 57 -9.90 8.24 -5.52
C GLY A 57 -10.63 7.56 -4.37
N TYR A 58 -10.37 8.00 -3.14
CA TYR A 58 -10.98 7.41 -1.94
C TYR A 58 -11.54 8.49 -1.02
N TYR A 59 -12.80 8.34 -0.62
CA TYR A 59 -13.49 9.27 0.27
C TYR A 59 -13.69 8.65 1.66
N ILE A 60 -13.45 9.43 2.70
CA ILE A 60 -13.75 9.08 4.10
C ILE A 60 -14.70 10.12 4.69
N ASP A 61 -15.19 9.90 5.92
CA ASP A 61 -16.06 10.84 6.65
C ASP A 61 -17.23 11.35 5.81
N TYR A 62 -17.76 10.45 4.96
CA TYR A 62 -18.72 10.72 3.92
C TYR A 62 -18.34 11.98 3.15
N GLY A 63 -17.37 11.99 2.23
CA GLY A 63 -17.13 13.11 1.30
C GLY A 63 -15.83 13.88 1.49
N LYS A 64 -14.95 13.44 2.39
CA LYS A 64 -13.57 13.93 2.47
C LYS A 64 -12.66 13.07 1.59
N LEU A 65 -12.15 13.64 0.49
CA LEU A 65 -11.16 12.99 -0.36
C LEU A 65 -9.82 12.90 0.39
N VAL A 66 -9.28 11.69 0.54
CA VAL A 66 -7.96 11.49 1.17
C VAL A 66 -6.82 11.69 0.17
N LYS A 67 -5.62 12.03 0.67
CA LYS A 67 -4.42 12.34 -0.12
C LYS A 67 -3.17 11.91 0.64
N ASN A 68 -2.16 11.39 -0.05
CA ASN A 68 -0.93 10.86 0.55
C ASN A 68 -1.21 9.83 1.66
N VAL A 69 -2.14 8.90 1.41
CA VAL A 69 -2.52 7.87 2.38
C VAL A 69 -2.47 6.47 1.79
N TRP A 70 -2.26 5.51 2.68
CA TRP A 70 -2.47 4.09 2.43
C TRP A 70 -3.91 3.72 2.75
N VAL A 71 -4.58 3.09 1.79
CA VAL A 71 -5.90 2.49 1.97
C VAL A 71 -5.71 0.98 2.03
N ASN A 72 -6.05 0.39 3.17
CA ASN A 72 -5.93 -1.05 3.40
C ASN A 72 -7.30 -1.66 3.13
N GLU A 73 -7.40 -2.52 2.12
CA GLU A 73 -8.63 -3.23 1.78
C GLU A 73 -8.43 -4.74 1.95
N PRO A 74 -9.50 -5.52 2.14
CA PRO A 74 -9.39 -6.97 2.31
C PRO A 74 -8.66 -7.70 1.17
N ASP A 75 -8.57 -7.08 -0.01
CA ASP A 75 -7.98 -7.67 -1.19
C ASP A 75 -6.67 -7.03 -1.66
N GLY A 76 -6.15 -6.06 -0.92
CA GLY A 76 -4.90 -5.39 -1.24
C GLY A 76 -4.75 -4.04 -0.57
N ASP A 77 -3.51 -3.57 -0.56
CA ASP A 77 -3.16 -2.23 -0.07
C ASP A 77 -3.03 -1.30 -1.27
N TYR A 78 -3.58 -0.10 -1.18
CA TYR A 78 -3.61 0.89 -2.25
C TYR A 78 -3.04 2.22 -1.78
N GLY A 79 -2.33 2.91 -2.66
CA GLY A 79 -1.80 4.25 -2.41
C GLY A 79 -2.71 5.32 -3.00
N ILE A 80 -2.98 6.37 -2.25
CA ILE A 80 -3.60 7.59 -2.77
C ILE A 80 -2.56 8.71 -2.76
N GLY A 81 -2.29 9.28 -3.93
CA GLY A 81 -1.29 10.32 -4.15
C GLY A 81 -1.69 11.68 -3.61
N ALA A 82 -0.80 12.66 -3.76
CA ALA A 82 -1.02 14.04 -3.33
C ALA A 82 -2.15 14.74 -4.11
N ASP A 83 -2.45 14.28 -5.32
CA ASP A 83 -3.56 14.74 -6.14
C ASP A 83 -4.91 14.12 -5.72
N GLY A 84 -4.90 13.12 -4.82
CA GLY A 84 -6.09 12.40 -4.38
C GLY A 84 -6.47 11.25 -5.31
N LYS A 85 -5.59 10.87 -6.25
CA LYS A 85 -5.80 9.76 -7.16
C LYS A 85 -5.06 8.51 -6.69
N MET A 86 -5.61 7.35 -7.02
CA MET A 86 -4.97 6.06 -6.81
C MET A 86 -3.67 5.99 -7.59
N VAL A 87 -2.62 5.56 -6.91
CA VAL A 87 -1.29 5.44 -7.49
C VAL A 87 -1.16 4.11 -8.22
N THR A 88 -0.46 4.13 -9.35
CA THR A 88 0.09 2.95 -10.03
C THR A 88 1.56 3.20 -10.32
N GLY A 89 2.36 2.15 -10.42
CA GLY A 89 3.80 2.22 -10.57
C GLY A 89 4.55 2.55 -9.27
N TRP A 90 5.76 3.08 -9.42
CA TRP A 90 6.66 3.42 -8.33
C TRP A 90 6.13 4.59 -7.49
N PHE A 91 6.11 4.39 -6.17
CA PHE A 91 5.65 5.37 -5.21
C PHE A 91 6.67 5.55 -4.07
N PRO A 92 7.27 6.75 -3.93
CA PRO A 92 8.07 7.09 -2.77
C PRO A 92 7.14 7.49 -1.62
N ASN A 93 7.13 6.70 -0.55
CA ASN A 93 6.40 7.05 0.65
C ASN A 93 7.27 7.96 1.54
N ALA A 94 6.94 9.25 1.59
CA ALA A 94 7.67 10.23 2.40
C ALA A 94 7.54 9.99 3.92
N ILE A 95 6.56 9.20 4.36
CA ILE A 95 6.32 8.95 5.80
C ILE A 95 7.37 8.00 6.38
N ASP A 96 7.70 6.93 5.66
CA ASP A 96 8.68 5.92 6.11
C ASP A 96 9.98 5.93 5.30
N ASN A 97 10.07 6.81 4.28
CA ASN A 97 11.20 6.95 3.38
C ASN A 97 11.52 5.66 2.60
N LYS A 98 10.47 4.91 2.22
CA LYS A 98 10.58 3.67 1.44
C LYS A 98 9.90 3.79 0.08
N TRP A 99 10.33 2.92 -0.83
CA TRP A 99 9.71 2.77 -2.14
C TRP A 99 8.72 1.62 -2.15
N TYR A 100 7.62 1.84 -2.85
CA TYR A 100 6.56 0.87 -3.08
C TYR A 100 6.26 0.81 -4.57
N TYR A 101 5.67 -0.29 -5.01
CA TYR A 101 5.20 -0.42 -6.39
C TYR A 101 3.74 -0.84 -6.38
N PHE A 102 2.89 -0.05 -7.01
CA PHE A 102 1.48 -0.38 -7.19
C PHE A 102 1.27 -0.95 -8.59
N GLN A 103 0.64 -2.12 -8.68
CA GLN A 103 0.35 -2.79 -9.94
C GLN A 103 -0.69 -1.99 -10.75
N SER A 104 -0.97 -2.43 -11.99
CA SER A 104 -1.94 -1.75 -12.86
C SER A 104 -3.36 -1.73 -12.29
N ASP A 105 -3.69 -2.66 -11.40
CA ASP A 105 -4.96 -2.70 -10.66
C ASP A 105 -4.93 -1.86 -9.37
N GLY A 106 -3.81 -1.18 -9.08
CA GLY A 106 -3.61 -0.33 -7.91
C GLY A 106 -3.10 -1.05 -6.66
N LYS A 107 -2.97 -2.38 -6.68
CA LYS A 107 -2.53 -3.14 -5.50
C LYS A 107 -1.03 -3.05 -5.29
N ALA A 108 -0.61 -2.85 -4.05
CA ALA A 108 0.81 -2.91 -3.67
C ALA A 108 1.40 -4.29 -4.00
N SER A 109 2.52 -4.28 -4.73
CA SER A 109 3.26 -5.48 -5.09
C SER A 109 4.02 -6.04 -3.88
N LYS A 110 4.13 -7.36 -3.80
CA LYS A 110 4.81 -8.11 -2.73
C LYS A 110 5.65 -9.23 -3.37
N GLY A 111 6.85 -9.46 -2.87
CA GLY A 111 7.79 -10.44 -3.42
C GLY A 111 8.51 -9.94 -4.67
N TRP A 112 8.85 -10.85 -5.58
CA TRP A 112 9.57 -10.55 -6.81
C TRP A 112 8.76 -9.63 -7.73
N LEU A 113 9.41 -8.56 -8.19
CA LEU A 113 8.82 -7.59 -9.11
C LEU A 113 9.76 -7.39 -10.30
N GLN A 114 9.22 -7.48 -11.51
CA GLN A 114 9.90 -7.03 -12.73
C GLN A 114 9.27 -5.72 -13.21
N SER A 115 10.06 -4.66 -13.32
CA SER A 115 9.66 -3.36 -13.88
C SER A 115 10.70 -2.94 -14.91
N ASP A 116 10.27 -2.61 -16.12
CA ASP A 116 11.14 -2.13 -17.20
C ASP A 116 12.35 -3.06 -17.49
N GLY A 117 12.14 -4.37 -17.35
CA GLY A 117 13.17 -5.40 -17.55
C GLY A 117 14.14 -5.57 -16.37
N LEU A 118 14.04 -4.75 -15.33
CA LEU A 118 14.83 -4.81 -14.11
C LEU A 118 14.07 -5.57 -13.01
N TRP A 119 14.83 -6.27 -12.15
CA TRP A 119 14.29 -7.04 -11.05
C TRP A 119 14.45 -6.32 -9.72
N TYR A 120 13.42 -6.42 -8.90
CA TYR A 120 13.31 -5.85 -7.57
C TYR A 120 12.66 -6.88 -6.64
N TYR A 121 12.74 -6.63 -5.34
CA TYR A 121 12.02 -7.43 -4.36
C TYR A 121 11.31 -6.54 -3.35
N MET A 122 10.03 -6.80 -3.17
CA MET A 122 9.16 -6.10 -2.22
C MET A 122 8.94 -7.00 -1.00
N ASP A 123 9.06 -6.44 0.21
CA ASP A 123 8.81 -7.19 1.44
C ASP A 123 7.33 -7.56 1.61
N ASN A 124 6.98 -8.23 2.71
CA ASN A 124 5.60 -8.65 2.98
C ASN A 124 4.62 -7.48 3.23
N LYS A 125 5.15 -6.28 3.49
CA LYS A 125 4.41 -5.02 3.60
C LYS A 125 4.46 -4.21 2.29
N GLY A 126 5.09 -4.76 1.25
CA GLY A 126 5.22 -4.15 -0.08
C GLY A 126 6.35 -3.14 -0.21
N ALA A 127 7.22 -2.98 0.80
CA ALA A 127 8.35 -2.05 0.70
C ALA A 127 9.53 -2.67 -0.06
N MET A 128 10.15 -1.89 -0.94
CA MET A 128 11.30 -2.31 -1.73
C MET A 128 12.49 -2.62 -0.83
N LEU A 129 13.11 -3.78 -1.05
CA LEU A 129 14.33 -4.20 -0.39
C LEU A 129 15.57 -3.71 -1.13
N THR A 130 16.64 -3.46 -0.37
CA THR A 130 17.96 -3.07 -0.84
C THR A 130 19.05 -3.87 -0.12
N GLY A 131 20.26 -3.90 -0.68
CA GLY A 131 21.41 -4.60 -0.14
C GLY A 131 21.30 -6.13 -0.25
N TRP A 132 22.10 -6.83 0.57
CA TRP A 132 22.10 -8.29 0.65
C TRP A 132 20.82 -8.82 1.31
N GLN A 133 20.13 -9.73 0.64
CA GLN A 133 18.88 -10.34 1.11
C GLN A 133 18.90 -11.84 0.91
N LYS A 134 18.42 -12.59 1.91
CA LYS A 134 18.23 -14.04 1.80
C LYS A 134 16.76 -14.33 1.49
N ILE A 135 16.48 -14.82 0.29
CA ILE A 135 15.13 -15.09 -0.24
C ILE A 135 15.09 -16.55 -0.68
N ASN A 136 14.15 -17.32 -0.14
CA ASN A 136 14.00 -18.75 -0.44
C ASN A 136 15.35 -19.50 -0.39
N GLU A 137 16.07 -19.32 0.72
CA GLU A 137 17.38 -19.93 1.01
C GLU A 137 18.57 -19.48 0.14
N ARG A 138 18.33 -18.65 -0.88
CA ARG A 138 19.36 -18.09 -1.74
C ARG A 138 19.66 -16.63 -1.38
N TRP A 139 20.91 -16.22 -1.54
CA TRP A 139 21.31 -14.82 -1.36
C TRP A 139 21.23 -14.06 -2.68
N TYR A 140 20.71 -12.84 -2.59
CA TYR A 140 20.63 -11.87 -3.68
C TYR A 140 21.16 -10.53 -3.18
N TYR A 141 21.58 -9.68 -4.10
CA TYR A 141 21.93 -8.30 -3.81
C TYR A 141 21.06 -7.36 -4.63
N PHE A 142 20.47 -6.39 -3.95
CA PHE A 142 19.74 -5.29 -4.57
C PHE A 142 20.54 -4.01 -4.37
N ASP A 143 20.72 -3.22 -5.43
CA ASP A 143 21.46 -1.96 -5.37
C ASP A 143 20.91 -1.05 -4.27
N THR A 144 21.79 -0.44 -3.49
CA THR A 144 21.39 0.32 -2.28
C THR A 144 20.73 1.65 -2.59
N THR A 145 20.86 2.15 -3.81
CA THR A 145 20.27 3.43 -4.24
C THR A 145 18.99 3.21 -5.04
N THR A 146 19.01 2.23 -5.95
CA THR A 146 17.96 2.01 -6.95
C THR A 146 17.10 0.79 -6.65
N GLY A 147 17.54 -0.13 -5.80
CA GLY A 147 16.85 -1.40 -5.52
C GLY A 147 16.95 -2.45 -6.63
N VAL A 148 17.70 -2.17 -7.71
CA VAL A 148 17.85 -3.09 -8.84
C VAL A 148 18.66 -4.31 -8.41
N MET A 149 18.16 -5.51 -8.70
CA MET A 149 18.86 -6.76 -8.45
C MET A 149 20.13 -6.85 -9.30
N ALA A 150 21.25 -7.15 -8.66
CA ALA A 150 22.49 -7.46 -9.34
C ALA A 150 22.48 -8.89 -9.92
N SER A 151 22.97 -9.06 -11.15
CA SER A 151 23.14 -10.36 -11.79
C SER A 151 24.36 -10.36 -12.72
N ASN A 152 24.98 -11.54 -12.89
CA ASN A 152 26.22 -11.71 -13.68
C ASN A 152 27.35 -10.73 -13.30
N ILE A 153 27.50 -10.45 -12.00
CA ILE A 153 28.46 -9.45 -11.49
C ILE A 153 29.00 -9.88 -10.13
N LYS A 154 30.17 -9.34 -9.75
CA LYS A 154 30.72 -9.49 -8.40
C LYS A 154 30.29 -8.32 -7.52
N VAL A 155 29.76 -8.64 -6.34
CA VAL A 155 29.46 -7.67 -5.27
C VAL A 155 30.18 -8.15 -4.01
N ASP A 156 30.96 -7.27 -3.37
CA ASP A 156 31.74 -7.59 -2.16
C ASP A 156 32.62 -8.84 -2.26
N GLY A 157 33.13 -9.14 -3.47
CA GLY A 157 33.96 -10.32 -3.75
C GLY A 157 33.18 -11.59 -4.11
N TYR A 158 31.86 -11.58 -3.96
CA TYR A 158 30.98 -12.70 -4.27
C TYR A 158 30.37 -12.60 -5.66
N TYR A 159 30.34 -13.70 -6.42
CA TYR A 159 29.74 -13.71 -7.76
C TYR A 159 28.25 -14.06 -7.70
N LEU A 160 27.43 -13.20 -8.31
CA LEU A 160 26.00 -13.42 -8.49
C LEU A 160 25.75 -13.96 -9.90
N SER A 161 25.01 -15.07 -9.98
CA SER A 161 24.67 -15.75 -11.23
C SER A 161 23.70 -14.92 -12.09
N ALA A 162 23.35 -15.43 -13.27
CA ALA A 162 22.42 -14.77 -14.18
C ALA A 162 21.01 -14.59 -13.59
N ASP A 163 20.59 -15.48 -12.71
CA ASP A 163 19.33 -15.37 -11.95
C ASP A 163 19.47 -14.45 -10.71
N GLY A 164 20.63 -13.83 -10.52
CA GLY A 164 20.96 -12.97 -9.37
C GLY A 164 21.34 -13.72 -8.09
N SER A 165 21.27 -15.05 -8.09
CA SER A 165 21.59 -15.83 -6.88
C SER A 165 23.10 -15.98 -6.67
N LEU A 166 23.52 -15.88 -5.42
CA LEU A 166 24.88 -16.16 -4.97
C LEU A 166 25.26 -17.62 -5.25
N GLN A 167 26.46 -17.83 -5.79
CA GLN A 167 27.09 -19.15 -5.99
C GLN A 167 27.71 -19.70 -4.71
#